data_AF-A0A9P6Q9S6-F1
#
_entry.id   AF-A0A9P6Q9S6-F1
#
_cell.length_a   1.000
_cell.length_b   1.000
_cell.length_c   1.000
_cell.angle_alpha   90.00
_cell.angle_beta   90.00
_cell.angle_gamma   90.00
#
_symmetry.space_group_name_H-M   'P 1'
#
loop_
_entity.id
_entity.type
_entity.pdbx_description
1 polymer ?
#
loop_
_entity_poly.entity_id
_entity_poly.type
_entity_poly.pdbx_seq_one_letter_code
_entity_poly.pdbx_strand_id
1 'polypeptide(L)'
;MALRLLTKSSSVAAVRPMLAAQRSTASVAIRHMATSTEEKQVSPESKAQSIIDSLPGNSLISKTGYVTAIAGAATYLISKEIYVFNEETLVLLAFAATFGGIVNAARQPFNEWADAHISKIRTVLQKARVDHKAAVEDRIDQVGQMKDVVEVTKALYALSKDTAKLEAEAFELKQKTAITAEAKSVLDSWVRYEASVREREQSKLAAYMIEKIKADLLDPKLQSKILDESISQVEKIASSKA
;
A
#
# COMPACT_ATOMS: atom_id res chain seq x y z
N MET A 1 8.75 0.87 -48.46
CA MET A 1 9.09 0.08 -49.67
C MET A 1 8.03 -0.99 -49.86
N ALA A 2 7.32 -0.92 -51.00
CA ALA A 2 6.54 -1.95 -51.71
C ALA A 2 5.48 -2.79 -50.94
N LEU A 3 4.18 -2.59 -51.24
CA LEU A 3 3.38 -3.31 -52.27
C LEU A 3 3.05 -4.74 -51.81
N ARG A 4 1.79 -5.14 -51.57
CA ARG A 4 0.81 -5.43 -52.64
C ARG A 4 -0.61 -5.53 -52.12
N LEU A 5 -1.48 -4.79 -52.82
CA LEU A 5 -2.91 -5.06 -52.98
C LEU A 5 -3.12 -6.50 -53.49
N LEU A 6 -4.10 -7.20 -52.91
CA LEU A 6 -4.74 -8.32 -53.59
C LEU A 6 -6.24 -8.10 -53.61
N THR A 7 -6.69 -7.56 -54.74
CA THR A 7 -8.05 -7.58 -55.22
C THR A 7 -8.40 -9.01 -55.63
N LYS A 8 -9.53 -9.54 -55.17
CA LYS A 8 -10.23 -10.58 -55.93
C LYS A 8 -11.74 -10.45 -55.76
N SER A 9 -12.32 -9.88 -56.81
CA SER A 9 -13.73 -9.98 -57.18
C SER A 9 -14.10 -11.42 -57.51
N SER A 10 -15.24 -11.87 -56.99
CA SER A 10 -16.01 -12.96 -57.59
C SER A 10 -17.47 -12.80 -57.20
N SER A 11 -18.26 -12.23 -58.12
CA SER A 11 -19.71 -12.34 -58.15
C SER A 11 -20.07 -13.54 -59.02
N VAL A 12 -20.76 -14.56 -58.50
CA VAL A 12 -21.56 -15.51 -59.30
C VAL A 12 -22.72 -16.06 -58.48
N ALA A 13 -23.89 -16.06 -59.14
CA ALA A 13 -25.08 -16.90 -58.95
C ALA A 13 -26.02 -16.63 -57.78
N ALA A 14 -27.09 -15.91 -58.12
CA ALA A 14 -28.42 -16.13 -57.58
C ALA A 14 -28.90 -17.56 -57.86
N VAL A 15 -29.38 -18.26 -56.81
CA VAL A 15 -30.36 -19.35 -56.95
C VAL A 15 -31.33 -19.25 -55.78
N ARG A 16 -32.53 -18.72 -56.07
CA ARG A 16 -33.74 -18.95 -55.27
C ARG A 16 -34.22 -20.38 -55.53
N PRO A 17 -34.61 -21.15 -54.50
CA PRO A 17 -35.63 -22.16 -54.66
C PRO A 17 -36.99 -21.57 -54.24
N MET A 18 -37.89 -21.47 -55.21
CA MET A 18 -39.32 -21.24 -55.01
C MET A 18 -40.07 -22.42 -55.61
N LEU A 19 -40.67 -23.25 -54.76
CA LEU A 19 -41.78 -24.19 -55.03
C LEU A 19 -42.12 -24.81 -53.67
N ALA A 20 -43.34 -25.16 -53.33
CA ALA A 20 -44.67 -24.72 -53.66
C ALA A 20 -45.56 -25.44 -52.63
N ALA A 21 -46.64 -24.79 -52.24
CA ALA A 21 -47.88 -25.40 -51.75
C ALA A 21 -47.78 -26.68 -50.88
N GLN A 22 -47.95 -26.51 -49.57
CA GLN A 22 -48.82 -27.42 -48.83
C GLN A 22 -49.83 -26.60 -48.02
N ARG A 23 -51.02 -26.47 -48.59
CA ARG A 23 -52.23 -26.05 -47.87
C ARG A 23 -52.55 -27.16 -46.87
N SER A 24 -52.41 -26.85 -45.59
CA SER A 24 -53.08 -27.59 -44.52
C SER A 24 -54.11 -26.66 -43.89
N THR A 25 -55.34 -26.72 -44.39
CA THR A 25 -56.52 -26.33 -43.63
C THR A 25 -56.71 -27.37 -42.53
N ALA A 26 -56.06 -27.16 -41.39
CA ALA A 26 -56.36 -27.87 -40.16
C ALA A 26 -57.21 -26.93 -39.29
N SER A 27 -58.45 -27.34 -39.08
CA SER A 27 -59.46 -26.67 -38.28
C SER A 27 -58.89 -26.14 -36.95
N VAL A 28 -59.11 -24.86 -36.68
CA VAL A 28 -58.93 -24.27 -35.35
C VAL A 28 -59.95 -24.91 -34.42
N ALA A 29 -59.58 -26.04 -33.82
CA ALA A 29 -60.25 -26.53 -32.63
C ALA A 29 -59.75 -25.66 -31.47
N ILE A 30 -60.57 -24.70 -31.04
CA ILE A 30 -60.43 -24.00 -29.76
C ILE A 30 -60.63 -25.06 -28.68
N ARG A 31 -59.54 -25.75 -28.32
CA ARG A 31 -59.48 -26.54 -27.10
C ARG A 31 -59.00 -25.60 -26.01
N HIS A 32 -59.94 -25.19 -25.16
CA HIS A 32 -59.62 -24.72 -23.81
C HIS A 32 -58.95 -25.87 -23.06
N MET A 33 -57.64 -26.02 -23.24
CA MET A 33 -56.80 -26.80 -22.34
C MET A 33 -56.61 -25.95 -21.08
N ALA A 34 -57.54 -26.10 -20.14
CA ALA A 34 -57.34 -25.75 -18.75
C ALA A 34 -56.24 -26.69 -18.22
N THR A 35 -54.98 -26.29 -18.39
CA THR A 35 -53.89 -26.76 -17.54
C THR A 35 -53.88 -25.85 -16.32
N SER A 36 -54.27 -26.43 -15.19
CA SER A 36 -54.22 -25.86 -13.87
C SER A 36 -52.78 -25.52 -13.51
N THR A 37 -52.34 -24.31 -13.87
CA THR A 37 -51.19 -23.66 -13.22
C THR A 37 -51.79 -22.71 -12.21
N GLU A 38 -51.52 -22.94 -10.93
CA GLU A 38 -51.94 -22.09 -9.81
C GLU A 38 -51.23 -20.73 -9.87
N GLU A 39 -51.52 -19.92 -10.89
CA GLU A 39 -51.33 -18.48 -10.82
C GLU A 39 -52.54 -17.91 -10.12
N LYS A 40 -52.36 -17.61 -8.83
CA LYS A 40 -53.23 -16.83 -7.94
C LYS A 40 -54.26 -16.02 -8.73
N GLN A 41 -55.45 -16.58 -8.96
CA GLN A 41 -56.57 -15.87 -9.56
C GLN A 41 -56.97 -14.79 -8.57
N VAL A 42 -56.40 -13.61 -8.75
CA VAL A 42 -56.73 -12.41 -7.99
C VAL A 42 -58.24 -12.22 -8.13
N SER A 43 -58.95 -12.20 -7.01
CA SER A 43 -60.42 -12.06 -7.01
C SER A 43 -60.79 -10.81 -7.82
N PRO A 44 -61.86 -10.85 -8.64
CA PRO A 44 -62.29 -9.67 -9.41
C PRO A 44 -62.42 -8.41 -8.56
N GLU A 45 -62.84 -8.59 -7.29
CA GLU A 45 -62.92 -7.53 -6.27
C GLU A 45 -61.57 -6.88 -5.96
N SER A 46 -60.50 -7.66 -5.81
CA SER A 46 -59.17 -7.12 -5.51
C SER A 46 -58.51 -6.44 -6.71
N LYS A 47 -58.85 -6.82 -7.94
CA LYS A 47 -58.45 -6.07 -9.15
C LYS A 47 -59.26 -4.79 -9.33
N ALA A 48 -60.56 -4.81 -9.04
CA ALA A 48 -61.38 -3.60 -9.09
C ALA A 48 -60.90 -2.57 -8.04
N GLN A 49 -60.54 -3.03 -6.84
CA GLN A 49 -59.96 -2.20 -5.80
C GLN A 49 -58.62 -1.61 -6.24
N SER A 50 -57.71 -2.37 -6.87
CA SER A 50 -56.43 -1.82 -7.34
C SER A 50 -56.59 -0.76 -8.44
N ILE A 51 -57.62 -0.88 -9.30
CA ILE A 51 -57.96 0.15 -10.30
C ILE A 51 -58.49 1.41 -9.61
N ILE A 52 -59.39 1.26 -8.64
CA ILE A 52 -59.94 2.37 -7.85
C ILE A 52 -58.83 3.06 -7.04
N ASP A 53 -57.89 2.29 -6.51
CA ASP A 53 -56.76 2.78 -5.73
C ASP A 53 -55.73 3.52 -6.58
N SER A 54 -55.56 3.15 -7.85
CA SER A 54 -54.67 3.84 -8.80
C SER A 54 -55.16 5.23 -9.23
N LEU A 55 -56.44 5.56 -9.00
CA LEU A 55 -56.99 6.88 -9.32
C LEU A 55 -56.50 7.95 -8.33
N PRO A 56 -56.16 9.16 -8.81
CA PRO A 56 -55.67 10.24 -7.95
C PRO A 56 -56.77 10.70 -6.98
N GLY A 57 -56.46 10.71 -5.68
CA GLY A 57 -57.37 11.16 -4.63
C GLY A 57 -57.28 10.29 -3.37
N ASN A 58 -57.33 10.93 -2.20
CA ASN A 58 -57.16 10.27 -0.90
C ASN A 58 -58.49 9.80 -0.26
N SER A 59 -59.63 10.03 -0.92
CA SER A 59 -60.96 9.76 -0.37
C SER A 59 -61.73 8.78 -1.26
N LEU A 60 -62.39 7.80 -0.63
CA LEU A 60 -63.23 6.81 -1.34
C LEU A 60 -64.33 7.49 -2.19
N ILE A 61 -64.92 8.57 -1.67
CA ILE A 61 -65.93 9.38 -2.37
C ILE A 61 -65.36 10.05 -3.62
N SER A 62 -64.10 10.50 -3.59
CA SER A 62 -63.45 11.09 -4.76
C SER A 62 -63.13 10.02 -5.80
N LYS A 63 -62.63 8.85 -5.37
CA LYS A 63 -62.30 7.73 -6.28
C LYS A 63 -63.55 7.17 -6.98
N THR A 64 -64.63 6.92 -6.23
CA THR A 64 -65.92 6.51 -6.82
C THR A 64 -66.57 7.64 -7.61
N GLY A 65 -66.38 8.88 -7.17
CA GLY A 65 -66.79 10.10 -7.87
C GLY A 65 -66.16 10.21 -9.26
N TYR A 66 -64.86 9.96 -9.42
CA TYR A 66 -64.20 9.96 -10.72
C TYR A 66 -64.73 8.87 -11.64
N VAL A 67 -64.85 7.63 -11.16
CA VAL A 67 -65.38 6.52 -11.98
C VAL A 67 -66.81 6.81 -12.44
N THR A 68 -67.65 7.29 -11.51
CA THR A 68 -69.05 7.62 -11.81
C THR A 68 -69.17 8.83 -12.72
N ALA A 69 -68.33 9.85 -12.53
CA ALA A 69 -68.31 11.03 -13.38
C ALA A 69 -67.83 10.71 -14.80
N ILE A 70 -66.77 9.91 -14.95
CA ILE A 70 -66.28 9.47 -16.26
C ILE A 70 -67.32 8.60 -16.96
N ALA A 71 -67.91 7.64 -16.26
CA ALA A 71 -68.96 6.78 -16.82
C ALA A 71 -70.20 7.59 -17.20
N GLY A 72 -70.63 8.54 -16.36
CA GLY A 72 -71.74 9.43 -16.63
C GLY A 72 -71.47 10.39 -17.79
N ALA A 73 -70.26 10.93 -17.89
CA ALA A 73 -69.85 11.76 -19.03
C ALA A 73 -69.81 10.94 -20.33
N ALA A 74 -69.28 9.71 -20.30
CA ALA A 74 -69.24 8.84 -21.47
C ALA A 74 -70.65 8.47 -21.96
N THR A 75 -71.56 8.09 -21.06
CA THR A 75 -72.95 7.81 -21.43
C THR A 75 -73.68 9.05 -21.92
N TYR A 76 -73.41 10.22 -21.33
CA TYR A 76 -73.97 11.49 -21.79
C TYR A 76 -73.49 11.87 -23.20
N LEU A 77 -72.20 11.74 -23.49
CA LEU A 77 -71.61 12.03 -24.80
C LEU A 77 -72.19 11.13 -25.91
N ILE A 78 -72.41 9.85 -25.60
CA ILE A 78 -73.07 8.89 -26.50
C ILE A 78 -74.55 9.22 -26.65
N SER A 79 -75.26 9.45 -25.54
CA SER A 79 -76.70 9.69 -25.52
C SER A 79 -77.11 10.98 -26.21
N LYS A 80 -76.26 12.01 -26.17
CA LYS A 80 -76.49 13.30 -26.84
C LYS A 80 -75.85 13.39 -28.22
N GLU A 81 -75.23 12.31 -28.69
CA GLU A 81 -74.54 12.25 -29.99
C GLU A 81 -73.48 13.36 -30.15
N ILE A 82 -72.96 13.87 -29.03
CA ILE A 82 -71.89 14.88 -29.01
C ILE A 82 -70.60 14.26 -29.58
N TYR A 83 -70.45 12.94 -29.43
CA TYR A 83 -69.44 12.14 -30.11
C TYR A 83 -70.10 11.23 -31.15
N VAL A 84 -69.86 11.52 -32.43
CA VAL A 84 -70.35 10.72 -33.57
C VAL A 84 -69.29 9.68 -33.93
N PHE A 85 -69.68 8.41 -33.97
CA PHE A 85 -68.81 7.34 -34.45
C PHE A 85 -68.62 7.44 -35.96
N ASN A 86 -67.56 8.13 -36.37
CA ASN A 86 -67.12 8.25 -37.76
C ASN A 86 -65.88 7.37 -38.05
N GLU A 87 -65.45 7.31 -39.30
CA GLU A 87 -64.24 6.62 -39.77
C GLU A 87 -62.96 7.05 -39.02
N GLU A 88 -62.89 8.32 -38.58
CA GLU A 88 -61.77 8.85 -37.80
C GLU A 88 -61.62 8.19 -36.42
N THR A 89 -62.70 7.63 -35.86
CA THR A 89 -62.65 6.93 -34.56
C THR A 89 -61.87 5.62 -34.64
N LEU A 90 -61.91 4.94 -35.79
CA LEU A 90 -61.09 3.76 -36.06
C LEU A 90 -59.62 4.13 -36.22
N VAL A 91 -59.34 5.26 -36.86
CA VAL A 91 -57.98 5.83 -36.97
C VAL A 91 -57.44 6.20 -35.58
N LEU A 92 -58.26 6.83 -34.74
CA LEU A 92 -57.89 7.18 -33.36
C LEU A 92 -57.58 5.94 -32.52
N LEU A 93 -58.39 4.88 -32.62
CA LEU A 93 -58.14 3.62 -31.92
C LEU A 93 -56.83 2.98 -32.40
N ALA A 94 -56.62 2.89 -33.71
CA ALA A 94 -55.39 2.35 -34.29
C ALA A 94 -54.15 3.16 -33.87
N PHE A 95 -54.26 4.49 -33.82
CA PHE A 95 -53.22 5.38 -33.32
C PHE A 95 -52.94 5.15 -31.84
N ALA A 96 -53.97 5.07 -30.99
CA ALA A 96 -53.82 4.83 -29.56
C ALA A 96 -53.19 3.46 -29.26
N ALA A 97 -53.57 2.41 -30.01
CA ALA A 97 -52.98 1.08 -29.89
C ALA A 97 -51.50 1.07 -30.31
N THR A 98 -51.18 1.70 -31.44
CA THR A 98 -49.79 1.80 -31.93
C THR A 98 -48.93 2.62 -30.98
N PHE A 99 -49.43 3.77 -30.54
CA PHE A 99 -48.74 4.65 -29.59
C PHE A 99 -48.55 3.98 -28.23
N GLY A 100 -49.57 3.28 -27.71
CA GLY A 100 -49.46 2.50 -26.49
C GLY A 100 -48.40 1.40 -26.59
N GLY A 101 -48.34 0.70 -27.72
CA GLY A 101 -47.28 -0.28 -28.01
C GLY A 101 -45.88 0.34 -28.02
N ILE A 102 -45.71 1.50 -28.68
CA ILE A 102 -44.45 2.23 -28.74
C ILE A 102 -44.03 2.72 -27.35
N VAL A 103 -44.94 3.34 -26.59
CA VAL A 103 -44.65 3.84 -25.25
C VAL A 103 -44.23 2.71 -24.32
N ASN A 104 -44.88 1.55 -24.40
CA ASN A 104 -44.50 0.40 -23.58
C ASN A 104 -43.11 -0.12 -23.96
N ALA A 105 -42.81 -0.24 -25.26
CA ALA A 105 -41.50 -0.70 -25.74
C ALA A 105 -40.37 0.32 -25.49
N ALA A 106 -40.64 1.62 -25.58
CA ALA A 106 -39.64 2.67 -25.45
C ALA A 106 -39.40 3.12 -24.00
N ARG A 107 -40.34 2.87 -23.07
CA ARG A 107 -40.23 3.32 -21.68
C ARG A 107 -39.00 2.74 -20.97
N GLN A 108 -38.79 1.43 -21.05
CA GLN A 108 -37.64 0.79 -20.40
C GLN A 108 -36.29 1.30 -20.92
N PRO A 109 -35.99 1.26 -22.23
CA PRO A 109 -34.70 1.75 -22.73
C PRO A 109 -34.50 3.24 -22.50
N PHE A 110 -35.56 4.05 -22.50
CA PHE A 110 -35.46 5.48 -22.19
C PHE A 110 -35.09 5.72 -20.72
N ASN A 111 -35.71 4.99 -19.79
CA ASN A 111 -35.40 5.10 -18.36
C ASN A 111 -33.97 4.63 -18.08
N GLU A 112 -33.54 3.50 -18.64
CA GLU A 112 -32.17 3.00 -18.50
C GLU A 112 -31.14 4.00 -19.06
N TRP A 113 -31.44 4.60 -20.22
CA TRP A 113 -30.59 5.64 -20.80
C TRP A 113 -30.51 6.89 -19.90
N ALA A 114 -31.65 7.34 -19.36
CA ALA A 114 -31.71 8.48 -18.45
C ALA A 114 -30.93 8.21 -17.16
N ASP A 115 -31.12 7.05 -16.54
CA ASP A 115 -30.42 6.63 -15.33
C ASP A 115 -28.92 6.49 -15.56
N ALA A 116 -28.50 5.91 -16.69
CA ALA A 116 -27.10 5.81 -17.07
C ALA A 116 -26.46 7.20 -17.25
N HIS A 117 -27.17 8.14 -17.86
CA HIS A 117 -26.68 9.51 -18.06
C HIS A 117 -26.54 10.25 -16.72
N ILE A 118 -27.55 10.16 -15.86
CA ILE A 118 -27.53 10.75 -14.51
C ILE A 118 -26.39 10.13 -13.68
N SER A 119 -26.21 8.81 -13.74
CA SER A 119 -25.14 8.09 -13.05
C SER A 119 -23.76 8.57 -13.52
N LYS A 120 -23.56 8.68 -14.84
CA LYS A 120 -22.30 9.20 -15.42
C LYS A 120 -21.96 10.60 -14.91
N ILE A 121 -22.93 11.52 -14.90
CA ILE A 121 -22.73 12.88 -14.39
C ILE A 121 -22.37 12.83 -12.89
N ARG A 122 -23.10 12.06 -12.09
CA ARG A 122 -22.81 11.90 -10.65
C ARG A 122 -21.42 11.34 -10.41
N THR A 123 -21.00 10.31 -11.16
CA THR A 123 -19.67 9.72 -11.04
C THR A 123 -18.57 10.70 -11.40
N VAL A 124 -18.73 11.47 -12.49
CA VAL A 124 -17.75 12.51 -12.87
C VAL A 124 -17.66 13.58 -11.80
N LEU A 125 -18.78 14.04 -11.26
CA LEU A 125 -18.79 15.08 -10.23
C LEU A 125 -18.18 14.59 -8.90
N GLN A 126 -18.47 13.34 -8.51
CA GLN A 126 -17.90 12.73 -7.32
C GLN A 126 -16.40 12.49 -7.50
N LYS A 127 -15.96 12.01 -8.67
CA LYS A 127 -14.55 11.84 -9.01
C LYS A 127 -13.82 13.18 -8.98
N ALA A 128 -14.36 14.23 -9.59
CA ALA A 128 -13.76 15.56 -9.56
C ALA A 128 -13.60 16.09 -8.14
N ARG A 129 -14.57 15.84 -7.24
CA ARG A 129 -14.46 16.21 -5.82
C ARG A 129 -13.35 15.45 -5.11
N VAL A 130 -13.25 14.14 -5.33
CA VAL A 130 -12.20 13.30 -4.72
C VAL A 130 -10.83 13.69 -5.25
N ASP A 131 -10.68 13.82 -6.56
CA ASP A 131 -9.44 14.21 -7.22
C ASP A 131 -8.98 15.62 -6.76
N HIS A 132 -9.91 16.58 -6.62
CA HIS A 132 -9.60 17.91 -6.08
C HIS A 132 -9.19 17.85 -4.60
N LYS A 133 -9.85 17.03 -3.79
CA LYS A 133 -9.45 16.85 -2.38
C LYS A 133 -8.03 16.27 -2.30
N ALA A 134 -7.72 15.24 -3.09
CA ALA A 134 -6.40 14.64 -3.15
C ALA A 134 -5.33 15.65 -3.60
N ALA A 135 -5.59 16.44 -4.64
CA ALA A 135 -4.66 17.46 -5.12
C ALA A 135 -4.39 18.56 -4.06
N VAL A 136 -5.40 18.93 -3.27
CA VAL A 136 -5.23 19.87 -2.16
C VAL A 136 -4.44 19.25 -1.02
N GLU A 137 -4.70 17.99 -0.69
CA GLU A 137 -3.96 17.22 0.33
C GLU A 137 -2.48 17.09 -0.05
N ASP A 138 -2.17 16.67 -1.28
CA ASP A 138 -0.81 16.61 -1.81
C ASP A 138 -0.08 17.97 -1.71
N ARG A 139 -0.81 19.07 -1.99
CA ARG A 139 -0.24 20.42 -1.90
C ARG A 139 0.00 20.84 -0.45
N ILE A 140 -0.87 20.45 0.47
CA ILE A 140 -0.68 20.69 1.91
C ILE A 140 0.55 19.93 2.39
N ASP A 141 0.74 18.68 1.99
CA ASP A 141 1.90 17.87 2.38
C ASP A 141 3.21 18.47 1.83
N GLN A 142 3.23 18.89 0.56
CA GLN A 142 4.38 19.57 -0.03
C GLN A 142 4.74 20.86 0.72
N VAL A 143 3.74 21.69 1.04
CA VAL A 143 3.97 22.93 1.81
C VAL A 143 4.35 22.63 3.26
N GLY A 144 3.81 21.55 3.83
CA GLY A 144 4.17 21.04 5.16
C GLY A 144 5.66 20.71 5.24
N GLN A 145 6.22 20.01 4.26
CA GLN A 145 7.65 19.72 4.17
C GLN A 145 8.50 21.00 4.07
N MET A 146 8.01 22.02 3.35
CA MET A 146 8.72 23.30 3.21
C MET A 146 8.80 24.09 4.54
N LYS A 147 7.87 23.87 5.48
CA LYS A 147 7.88 24.51 6.79
C LYS A 147 9.11 24.10 7.61
N ASP A 148 9.53 22.85 7.51
CA ASP A 148 10.60 22.28 8.34
C ASP A 148 12.01 22.58 7.79
N VAL A 149 12.12 23.03 6.54
CA VAL A 149 13.40 23.36 5.88
C VAL A 149 14.19 24.41 6.65
N VAL A 150 13.51 25.40 7.26
CA VAL A 150 14.17 26.46 8.04
C VAL A 150 14.82 25.89 9.31
N GLU A 151 14.16 24.96 9.98
CA GLU A 151 14.69 24.31 11.19
C GLU A 151 15.85 23.37 10.84
N VAL A 152 15.70 22.54 9.81
CA VAL A 152 16.76 21.65 9.31
C VAL A 152 17.99 22.45 8.89
N THR A 153 17.81 23.60 8.24
CA THR A 153 18.93 24.46 7.85
C THR A 153 19.65 25.03 9.08
N LYS A 154 18.92 25.51 10.09
CA LYS A 154 19.52 25.97 11.35
C LYS A 154 20.27 24.84 12.06
N ALA A 155 19.70 23.65 12.10
CA ALA A 155 20.34 22.46 12.67
C ALA A 155 21.62 22.09 11.92
N LEU A 156 21.64 22.21 10.59
CA LEU A 156 22.83 21.93 9.77
C LEU A 156 23.96 22.94 10.05
N TYR A 157 23.65 24.22 10.22
CA TYR A 157 24.63 25.23 10.61
C TYR A 157 25.12 25.05 12.06
N ALA A 158 24.22 24.68 12.98
CA ALA A 158 24.61 24.35 14.35
C ALA A 158 25.54 23.13 14.40
N LEU A 159 25.19 22.07 13.68
CA LEU A 159 26.00 20.87 13.53
C LEU A 159 27.39 21.20 12.97
N SER A 160 27.45 21.99 11.88
CA SER A 160 28.73 22.42 11.30
C SER A 160 29.60 23.20 12.29
N LYS A 161 29.00 24.09 13.09
CA LYS A 161 29.70 24.86 14.12
C LYS A 161 30.21 23.96 15.26
N ASP A 162 29.41 23.00 15.68
CA ASP A 162 29.77 22.08 16.76
C ASP A 162 30.82 21.07 16.29
N THR A 163 30.76 20.59 15.05
CA THR A 163 31.82 19.78 14.43
C THR A 163 33.15 20.53 14.41
N ALA A 164 33.17 21.80 13.97
CA ALA A 164 34.40 22.59 13.94
C ALA A 164 35.02 22.79 15.34
N LYS A 165 34.18 22.99 16.37
CA LYS A 165 34.65 23.07 17.76
C LYS A 165 35.23 21.75 18.26
N LEU A 166 34.51 20.64 18.05
CA LEU A 166 34.94 19.32 18.47
C LEU A 166 36.23 18.89 17.77
N GLU A 167 36.40 19.23 16.49
CA GLU A 167 37.64 18.99 15.77
C GLU A 167 38.82 19.79 16.35
N ALA A 168 38.61 21.05 16.71
CA ALA A 168 39.63 21.87 17.34
C ALA A 168 40.04 21.32 18.73
N GLU A 169 39.06 20.96 19.56
CA GLU A 169 39.29 20.34 20.88
C GLU A 169 40.00 18.99 20.75
N ALA A 170 39.58 18.14 19.81
CA ALA A 170 40.22 16.87 19.54
C ALA A 170 41.67 17.05 19.05
N PHE A 171 41.93 18.07 18.24
CA PHE A 171 43.27 18.39 17.76
C PHE A 171 44.19 18.85 18.90
N GLU A 172 43.70 19.73 19.79
CA GLU A 172 44.45 20.16 20.98
C GLU A 172 44.76 18.97 21.90
N LEU A 173 43.77 18.12 22.16
CA LEU A 173 43.95 16.94 23.01
C LEU A 173 44.94 15.94 22.38
N LYS A 174 44.90 15.78 21.05
CA LYS A 174 45.84 14.95 20.31
C LYS A 174 47.27 15.49 20.38
N GLN A 175 47.47 16.80 20.32
CA GLN A 175 48.79 17.40 20.50
C GLN A 175 49.31 17.18 21.93
N LYS A 176 48.48 17.39 22.95
CA LYS A 176 48.87 17.15 24.36
C LYS A 176 49.26 15.69 24.61
N THR A 177 48.51 14.75 24.05
CA THR A 177 48.82 13.31 24.19
C THR A 177 50.07 12.92 23.41
N ALA A 178 50.30 13.48 22.21
CA ALA A 178 51.53 13.26 21.45
C ALA A 178 52.76 13.74 22.22
N ILE A 179 52.74 14.96 22.76
CA ILE A 179 53.85 15.51 23.56
C ILE A 179 54.08 14.66 24.82
N THR A 180 53.01 14.24 25.49
CA THR A 180 53.10 13.37 26.68
C THR A 180 53.71 12.01 26.32
N ALA A 181 53.35 11.45 25.17
CA ALA A 181 53.89 10.18 24.70
C ALA A 181 55.38 10.29 24.33
N GLU A 182 55.79 11.37 23.68
CA GLU A 182 57.20 11.65 23.39
C GLU A 182 58.02 11.82 24.67
N ALA A 183 57.53 12.64 25.62
CA ALA A 183 58.19 12.84 26.90
C ALA A 183 58.31 11.52 27.70
N LYS A 184 57.26 10.70 27.70
CA LYS A 184 57.30 9.36 28.30
C LYS A 184 58.33 8.46 27.60
N SER A 185 58.34 8.42 26.27
CA SER A 185 59.29 7.61 25.52
C SER A 185 60.74 7.99 25.83
N VAL A 186 61.03 9.29 25.96
CA VAL A 186 62.34 9.78 26.38
C VAL A 186 62.65 9.27 27.79
N LEU A 187 61.75 9.48 28.75
CA LEU A 187 61.95 9.04 30.14
C LEU A 187 62.15 7.51 30.25
N ASP A 188 61.35 6.72 29.54
CA ASP A 188 61.48 5.26 29.49
C ASP A 188 62.83 4.84 28.91
N SER A 189 63.35 5.59 27.91
CA SER A 189 64.69 5.36 27.37
C SER A 189 65.81 5.63 28.38
N TRP A 190 65.66 6.68 29.20
CA TRP A 190 66.60 7.00 30.28
C TRP A 190 66.57 5.92 31.37
N VAL A 191 65.38 5.49 31.80
CA VAL A 191 65.23 4.43 32.80
C VAL A 191 65.83 3.12 32.28
N ARG A 192 65.59 2.77 31.01
CA ARG A 192 66.19 1.58 30.39
C ARG A 192 67.71 1.69 30.31
N TYR A 193 68.24 2.86 29.97
CA TYR A 193 69.68 3.11 29.97
C TYR A 193 70.28 2.95 31.37
N GLU A 194 69.67 3.54 32.40
CA GLU A 194 70.11 3.43 33.78
C GLU A 194 70.10 1.97 34.28
N ALA A 195 69.02 1.23 34.00
CA ALA A 195 68.94 -0.19 34.33
C ALA A 195 70.07 -0.99 33.66
N SER A 196 70.35 -0.73 32.38
CA SER A 196 71.45 -1.39 31.66
C SER A 196 72.84 -1.01 32.17
N VAL A 197 73.03 0.21 32.69
CA VAL A 197 74.27 0.65 33.32
C VAL A 197 74.45 -0.08 34.65
N ARG A 198 73.41 -0.09 35.50
CA ARG A 198 73.41 -0.79 36.79
C ARG A 198 73.71 -2.28 36.62
N GLU A 199 73.10 -2.95 35.65
CA GLU A 199 73.36 -4.36 35.34
C GLU A 199 74.80 -4.60 34.85
N ARG A 200 75.35 -3.70 34.01
CA ARG A 200 76.76 -3.75 33.57
C ARG A 200 77.73 -3.53 34.72
N GLU A 201 77.43 -2.62 35.64
CA GLU A 201 78.25 -2.37 36.82
C GLU A 201 78.21 -3.57 37.78
N GLN A 202 77.04 -4.13 38.03
CA GLN A 202 76.87 -5.33 38.86
C GLN A 202 77.60 -6.54 38.27
N SER A 203 77.49 -6.77 36.95
CA SER A 203 78.20 -7.87 36.28
C SER A 203 79.73 -7.67 36.28
N LYS A 204 80.22 -6.44 36.06
CA LYS A 204 81.66 -6.12 36.19
C LYS A 204 82.17 -6.31 37.63
N LEU A 205 81.43 -5.82 38.62
CA LEU A 205 81.78 -5.97 40.04
C LEU A 205 81.80 -7.45 40.45
N ALA A 206 80.81 -8.23 40.00
CA ALA A 206 80.75 -9.67 40.23
C ALA A 206 81.94 -10.38 39.56
N ALA A 207 82.25 -10.07 38.30
CA ALA A 207 83.38 -10.65 37.59
C ALA A 207 84.72 -10.32 38.29
N TYR A 208 84.91 -9.06 38.69
CA TYR A 208 86.10 -8.62 39.45
C TYR A 208 86.22 -9.31 40.81
N MET A 209 85.12 -9.43 41.56
CA MET A 209 85.11 -10.15 42.84
C MET A 209 85.45 -11.63 42.64
N ILE A 210 84.88 -12.28 41.62
CA ILE A 210 85.17 -13.68 41.29
C ILE A 210 86.65 -13.86 40.92
N GLU A 211 87.21 -12.98 40.10
CA GLU A 211 88.63 -13.01 39.71
C GLU A 211 89.54 -12.79 40.92
N LYS A 212 89.23 -11.80 41.77
CA LYS A 212 89.99 -11.54 42.99
C LYS A 212 89.95 -12.73 43.96
N ILE A 213 88.78 -13.32 44.19
CA ILE A 213 88.66 -14.53 45.04
C ILE A 213 89.46 -15.67 44.45
N LYS A 214 89.41 -15.90 43.13
CA LYS A 214 90.23 -16.92 42.47
C LYS A 214 91.73 -16.67 42.65
N ALA A 215 92.17 -15.41 42.59
CA ALA A 215 93.57 -15.04 42.82
C ALA A 215 93.98 -15.21 44.30
N ASP A 216 93.15 -14.78 45.25
CA ASP A 216 93.37 -14.93 46.69
C ASP A 216 93.43 -16.42 47.10
N LEU A 217 92.65 -17.30 46.45
CA LEU A 217 92.69 -18.76 46.64
C LEU A 217 93.99 -19.41 46.16
N LEU A 218 94.78 -18.75 45.30
CA LEU A 218 96.10 -19.23 44.87
C LEU A 218 97.23 -18.81 45.83
N ASP A 219 96.97 -17.92 46.79
CA ASP A 219 97.97 -17.50 47.78
C ASP A 219 98.24 -18.65 48.78
N PRO A 220 99.49 -19.15 48.90
CA PRO A 220 99.83 -20.25 49.80
C PRO A 220 99.52 -19.98 51.27
N LYS A 221 99.52 -18.71 51.71
CA LYS A 221 99.17 -18.35 53.10
C LYS A 221 97.69 -18.50 53.41
N LEU A 222 96.83 -18.31 52.40
CA LEU A 222 95.39 -18.45 52.55
C LEU A 222 94.99 -19.92 52.42
N GLN A 223 95.64 -20.68 51.53
CA GLN A 223 95.48 -22.14 51.45
C GLN A 223 95.83 -22.85 52.75
N SER A 224 96.95 -22.49 53.40
CA SER A 224 97.31 -23.08 54.69
C SER A 224 96.28 -22.77 55.77
N LYS A 225 95.79 -21.52 55.85
CA LYS A 225 94.74 -21.12 56.79
C LYS A 225 93.41 -21.86 56.55
N ILE A 226 93.00 -22.02 55.30
CA ILE A 226 91.79 -22.80 54.96
C ILE A 226 91.98 -24.26 55.32
N LEU A 227 93.17 -24.84 55.10
CA LEU A 227 93.47 -26.21 55.48
C LEU A 227 93.41 -26.39 57.00
N ASP A 228 94.02 -25.48 57.76
CA ASP A 228 94.00 -25.47 59.23
C ASP A 228 92.58 -25.30 59.77
N GLU A 229 91.78 -24.41 59.19
CA GLU A 229 90.38 -24.23 59.56
C GLU A 229 89.53 -25.45 59.20
N SER A 230 89.76 -26.07 58.04
CA SER A 230 89.08 -27.30 57.63
C SER A 230 89.41 -28.46 58.56
N ILE A 231 90.68 -28.60 58.97
CA ILE A 231 91.10 -29.59 59.98
C ILE A 231 90.39 -29.31 61.31
N SER A 232 90.36 -28.05 61.77
CA SER A 232 89.64 -27.67 62.99
C SER A 232 88.13 -27.94 62.92
N GLN A 233 87.48 -27.71 61.78
CA GLN A 233 86.06 -28.01 61.58
C GLN A 233 85.79 -29.52 61.56
N VAL A 234 86.67 -30.31 60.93
CA VAL A 234 86.59 -31.79 60.94
C VAL A 234 86.82 -32.32 62.35
N GLU A 235 87.80 -31.80 63.10
CA GLU A 235 88.03 -32.15 64.51
C GLU A 235 86.81 -31.85 65.38
N LYS A 236 86.15 -30.70 65.18
CA LYS A 236 84.91 -30.36 65.88
C LYS A 236 83.77 -31.33 65.56
N ILE A 237 83.55 -31.67 64.28
CA ILE A 237 82.52 -32.64 63.87
C ILE A 237 82.84 -34.05 64.39
N ALA A 238 84.11 -34.46 64.38
CA ALA A 238 84.55 -35.74 64.92
C ALA A 238 84.34 -35.80 66.44
N SER A 239 84.61 -34.71 67.17
CA SER A 239 84.34 -34.59 68.60
C SER A 239 82.86 -34.45 68.97
N SER A 240 81.98 -34.15 68.01
CA SER A 240 80.52 -34.07 68.23
C SER A 240 79.78 -35.34 67.83
N LYS A 241 80.48 -36.34 67.26
CA LYS A 241 79.90 -37.61 66.78
C LYS A 241 80.42 -38.84 67.54
N ALA A 242 81.34 -38.65 68.47
CA ALA A 242 81.77 -39.59 69.51
C ALA A 242 81.23 -39.10 70.86
#